data_AF-A0A947EG30-F1
#
_entry.id   AF-A0A947EG30-F1
#
_cell.length_a   1.000
_cell.length_b   1.000
_cell.length_c   1.000
_cell.angle_alpha   90.00
_cell.angle_beta   90.00
_cell.angle_gamma   90.00
#
_symmetry.space_group_name_H-M   'P 1'
#
loop_
_entity.id
_entity.type
_entity.pdbx_description
1 polymer ?
#
loop_
_entity_poly.entity_id
_entity_poly.type
_entity_poly.pdbx_seq_one_letter_code
_entity_poly.pdbx_strand_id
1 'polypeptide(L)'
;LMSNSMMSLSKCYFELTSYMKSDKVFSSFWQTLFDEFKLSEEMLLAISETEVLMDHEALSRESIRIRENIVLPLLVIQQYALQHISKESKHKARYEKLVTRSLYGNINASRNSA
;
A
#
# COMPACT_ATOMS: atom_id res chain seq x y z
N LEU A 1 -3.12 -11.61 -17.28
CA LEU A 1 -2.70 -10.20 -17.14
C LEU A 1 -3.68 -9.42 -16.28
N MET A 2 -4.96 -9.30 -16.66
CA MET A 2 -5.98 -8.58 -15.88
C MET A 2 -6.14 -9.06 -14.44
N SER A 3 -6.27 -10.38 -14.20
CA SER A 3 -6.39 -10.93 -12.84
C SER A 3 -5.18 -10.59 -11.95
N ASN A 4 -3.97 -10.54 -12.54
CA ASN A 4 -2.78 -10.13 -11.80
C ASN A 4 -2.87 -8.65 -11.44
N SER A 5 -3.26 -7.79 -12.39
CA SER A 5 -3.45 -6.35 -12.15
C SER A 5 -4.51 -6.08 -11.07
N MET A 6 -5.64 -6.79 -11.09
CA MET A 6 -6.66 -6.69 -10.04
C MET A 6 -6.10 -7.10 -8.67
N MET A 7 -5.29 -8.16 -8.63
CA MET A 7 -4.62 -8.59 -7.41
C MET A 7 -3.61 -7.57 -6.90
N SER A 8 -2.84 -6.94 -7.79
CA SER A 8 -1.88 -5.88 -7.43
C SER A 8 -2.60 -4.68 -6.82
N LEU A 9 -3.67 -4.20 -7.47
CA LEU A 9 -4.47 -3.07 -6.98
C LEU A 9 -5.14 -3.38 -5.64
N SER A 10 -5.62 -4.61 -5.44
CA SER A 10 -6.22 -5.06 -4.17
C SER A 10 -5.25 -5.07 -2.98
N LYS A 11 -3.94 -4.98 -3.23
CA LYS A 11 -2.88 -4.87 -2.21
C LYS A 11 -2.41 -3.43 -1.97
N CYS A 12 -2.89 -2.46 -2.75
CA CYS A 12 -2.52 -1.06 -2.60
C CYS A 12 -3.30 -0.41 -1.44
N TYR A 13 -2.63 0.45 -0.67
CA TYR A 13 -3.24 1.21 0.42
C TYR A 13 -2.75 2.66 0.40
N PHE A 14 -3.46 3.53 -0.31
CA PHE A 14 -3.07 4.93 -0.54
C PHE A 14 -3.21 5.82 0.70
N GLU A 15 -4.10 5.45 1.63
CA GLU A 15 -4.34 6.18 2.87
C GLU A 15 -3.07 6.32 3.71
N LEU A 16 -2.17 5.32 3.68
CA LEU A 16 -0.88 5.35 4.40
C LEU A 16 -0.01 6.53 3.99
N THR A 17 -0.11 6.98 2.73
CA THR A 17 0.67 8.10 2.18
C THR A 17 -0.17 9.34 1.95
N SER A 18 -1.46 9.34 2.32
CA SER A 18 -2.41 10.43 2.08
C SER A 18 -1.97 11.80 2.62
N TYR A 19 -1.14 11.84 3.66
CA TYR A 19 -0.55 13.08 4.18
C TYR A 19 0.27 13.83 3.12
N MET A 20 0.81 13.13 2.12
CA MET A 20 1.55 13.74 1.00
C MET A 20 0.66 14.60 0.11
N LYS A 21 -0.66 14.39 0.12
CA LYS A 21 -1.61 15.24 -0.63
C LYS A 21 -1.51 16.72 -0.23
N SER A 22 -1.08 17.00 1.01
CA SER A 22 -0.91 18.37 1.52
C SER A 22 0.56 18.84 1.51
N ASP A 23 1.48 18.05 0.94
CA ASP A 23 2.89 18.39 0.88
C ASP A 23 3.16 19.50 -0.16
N LYS A 24 4.03 20.46 0.18
CA LYS A 24 4.32 21.61 -0.70
C LYS A 24 5.02 21.24 -1.99
N VAL A 25 5.75 20.12 -2.01
CA VAL A 25 6.59 19.69 -3.14
C VAL A 25 5.95 18.50 -3.84
N PHE A 26 5.42 17.54 -3.07
CA PHE A 26 4.99 16.24 -3.61
C PHE A 26 3.47 16.08 -3.80
N SER A 27 2.65 17.05 -3.41
CA SER A 27 1.19 16.95 -3.51
C SER A 27 0.68 16.68 -4.92
N SER A 28 1.20 17.39 -5.93
CA SER A 28 0.81 17.20 -7.33
C SER A 28 1.14 15.79 -7.83
N PHE A 29 2.35 15.31 -7.54
CA PHE A 29 2.79 13.98 -7.94
C PHE A 29 1.98 12.88 -7.25
N TRP A 30 1.73 13.00 -5.94
CA TRP A 30 0.89 12.05 -5.21
C TRP A 30 -0.53 12.00 -5.79
N GLN A 31 -1.09 13.16 -6.14
CA GLN A 31 -2.43 13.25 -6.73
C GLN A 31 -2.48 12.57 -8.11
N THR A 32 -1.47 12.75 -8.98
CA THR A 32 -1.36 12.02 -10.24
C THR A 32 -1.37 10.50 -10.04
N LEU A 33 -0.58 9.98 -9.10
CA LEU A 33 -0.54 8.55 -8.81
C LEU A 33 -1.89 8.01 -8.30
N PHE A 34 -2.55 8.77 -7.43
CA PHE A 34 -3.85 8.38 -6.87
C PHE A 34 -4.96 8.40 -7.92
N ASP A 35 -4.93 9.36 -8.84
CA ASP A 35 -5.90 9.45 -9.92
C ASP A 35 -5.69 8.33 -10.96
N GLU A 36 -4.44 7.99 -11.28
CA GLU A 36 -4.12 6.84 -12.15
C GLU A 36 -4.53 5.50 -11.51
N PHE A 37 -4.36 5.35 -10.20
CA PHE A 37 -4.83 4.18 -9.45
C PHE A 37 -6.34 4.00 -9.57
N LYS A 38 -7.12 5.07 -9.35
CA LYS A 38 -8.58 5.04 -9.47
C LYS A 38 -9.03 4.77 -10.90
N LEU A 39 -8.39 5.40 -11.88
CA LEU A 39 -8.68 5.16 -13.29
C LEU A 39 -8.41 3.70 -13.67
N SER A 40 -7.31 3.12 -13.19
CA SER A 40 -6.97 1.72 -13.43
C SER A 40 -8.01 0.77 -12.84
N GLU A 41 -8.48 1.04 -11.61
CA GLU A 41 -9.55 0.28 -10.97
C GLU A 41 -10.85 0.38 -11.76
N GLU A 42 -11.29 1.60 -12.11
CA GLU A 42 -12.50 1.86 -12.89
C GLU A 42 -12.49 1.12 -14.23
N MET A 43 -11.39 1.23 -14.99
CA MET A 43 -11.25 0.59 -16.29
C MET A 43 -11.22 -0.94 -16.18
N LEU A 44 -10.59 -1.49 -15.14
CA LEU A 44 -10.58 -2.94 -14.93
C LEU A 44 -11.99 -3.46 -14.65
N LEU A 45 -12.75 -2.81 -13.77
CA LEU A 45 -14.12 -3.19 -13.45
C LEU A 45 -15.05 -3.09 -14.66
N ALA A 46 -14.89 -2.02 -15.46
CA ALA A 46 -15.68 -1.81 -16.68
C ALA A 46 -15.39 -2.89 -17.74
N ILE A 47 -14.13 -3.26 -17.94
CA ILE A 47 -13.74 -4.27 -18.94
C ILE A 47 -14.11 -5.69 -18.50
N SER A 48 -14.05 -5.99 -17.19
CA SER A 48 -14.43 -7.32 -16.68
C SER A 48 -15.92 -7.47 -16.39
N GLU A 49 -16.71 -6.41 -16.48
CA GLU A 49 -18.14 -6.39 -16.12
C GLU A 49 -18.39 -6.86 -14.68
N THR A 50 -17.51 -6.47 -13.75
CA THR A 50 -17.59 -6.86 -12.32
C THR A 50 -17.77 -5.64 -11.43
N GLU A 51 -18.41 -5.80 -10.27
CA GLU A 51 -18.60 -4.70 -9.31
C GLU A 51 -17.40 -4.50 -8.37
N VAL A 52 -16.58 -5.55 -8.16
CA VAL A 52 -15.41 -5.51 -7.27
C VAL A 52 -14.21 -6.20 -7.89
N LEU A 53 -13.00 -5.75 -7.55
CA LEU A 53 -11.77 -6.39 -7.98
C LEU A 53 -11.74 -7.85 -7.50
N MET A 54 -11.23 -8.75 -8.36
CA MET A 54 -11.15 -10.18 -8.07
C MET A 54 -12.50 -10.83 -7.75
N ASP A 55 -13.59 -10.44 -8.43
CA ASP A 55 -14.94 -10.93 -8.15
C ASP A 55 -15.05 -12.46 -8.19
N HIS A 56 -14.51 -13.08 -9.24
CA HIS A 56 -14.49 -14.53 -9.43
C HIS A 56 -13.55 -15.30 -8.49
N GLU A 57 -12.74 -14.60 -7.69
CA GLU A 57 -11.75 -15.18 -6.77
C GLU A 57 -11.99 -14.74 -5.32
N ALA A 58 -13.26 -14.73 -4.88
CA ALA A 58 -13.68 -14.21 -3.57
C ALA A 58 -12.89 -14.76 -2.37
N LEU A 59 -12.55 -16.05 -2.36
CA LEU A 59 -11.72 -16.66 -1.32
C LEU A 59 -10.29 -16.08 -1.29
N SER A 60 -9.68 -15.90 -2.46
CA SER A 60 -8.35 -15.30 -2.60
C SER A 60 -8.37 -13.83 -2.20
N ARG A 61 -9.40 -13.08 -2.61
CA ARG A 61 -9.62 -11.68 -2.23
C ARG A 61 -9.71 -11.52 -0.72
N GLU A 62 -10.52 -12.35 -0.06
CA GLU A 62 -10.66 -12.30 1.39
C GLU A 62 -9.37 -12.68 2.12
N SER A 63 -8.64 -13.66 1.57
CA SER A 63 -7.32 -14.03 2.07
C SER A 63 -6.30 -12.89 1.97
N ILE A 64 -6.33 -12.12 0.88
CA ILE A 64 -5.51 -10.90 0.72
C ILE A 64 -5.93 -9.85 1.74
N ARG A 65 -7.23 -9.53 1.84
CA ARG A 65 -7.76 -8.54 2.78
C ARG A 65 -7.33 -8.80 4.22
N ILE A 66 -7.39 -10.06 4.68
CA ILE A 66 -6.95 -10.43 6.03
C ILE A 66 -5.44 -10.21 6.18
N ARG A 67 -4.62 -10.58 5.19
CA ARG A 67 -3.17 -10.34 5.23
C ARG A 67 -2.84 -8.86 5.28
N GLU A 68 -3.46 -8.04 4.44
CA GLU A 68 -3.22 -6.60 4.43
C GLU A 68 -3.58 -5.96 5.78
N ASN A 69 -4.66 -6.41 6.43
CA ASN A 69 -5.00 -5.97 7.79
C ASN A 69 -3.94 -6.35 8.85
N ILE A 70 -3.32 -7.53 8.73
CA ILE A 70 -2.24 -7.97 9.63
C ILE A 70 -0.96 -7.15 9.37
N VAL A 71 -0.71 -6.76 8.12
CA VAL A 71 0.48 -6.02 7.69
C VAL A 71 0.37 -4.53 8.00
N LEU A 72 -0.83 -3.96 7.97
CA LEU A 72 -1.06 -2.52 8.13
C LEU A 72 -0.39 -1.92 9.38
N PRO A 73 -0.46 -2.51 10.60
CA PRO A 73 0.25 -1.98 11.76
C PRO A 73 1.77 -1.89 11.55
N LEU A 74 2.38 -2.85 10.85
CA LEU A 74 3.81 -2.84 10.55
C LEU A 74 4.16 -1.71 9.57
N LEU A 75 3.32 -1.49 8.56
CA LEU A 75 3.47 -0.37 7.63
C LEU A 75 3.36 0.99 8.34
N VAL A 76 2.42 1.14 9.27
CA VAL A 76 2.26 2.36 10.06
C VAL A 76 3.49 2.61 10.95
N ILE A 77 3.98 1.58 11.65
CA ILE A 77 5.21 1.68 12.47
C ILE A 77 6.41 2.05 11.60
N GLN A 78 6.54 1.43 10.42
CA GLN A 78 7.60 1.72 9.47
C GLN A 78 7.55 3.18 9.00
N GLN A 79 6.37 3.64 8.58
CA GLN A 79 6.16 5.00 8.09
C GLN A 79 6.46 6.04 9.17
N TYR A 80 6.01 5.79 10.40
CA TYR A 80 6.30 6.64 11.55
C TYR A 80 7.82 6.73 11.80
N ALA A 81 8.52 5.60 11.78
CA ALA A 81 9.96 5.57 11.99
C ALA A 81 10.72 6.32 10.88
N LEU A 82 10.33 6.14 9.61
CA LEU A 82 10.92 6.86 8.47
C LEU A 82 10.74 8.38 8.59
N GLN A 83 9.57 8.85 9.02
CA GLN A 83 9.33 10.28 9.23
C GLN A 83 10.23 10.87 10.32
N HIS A 84 10.50 10.14 11.41
CA HIS A 84 11.42 10.58 12.45
C HIS A 84 12.88 10.56 12.02
N ILE A 85 13.29 9.60 11.18
CA ILE A 85 14.62 9.57 10.58
C ILE A 85 14.81 10.80 9.68
N SER A 86 13.82 11.11 8.82
CA SER A 86 13.86 12.27 7.92
C SER A 86 13.90 13.62 8.66
N LYS A 87 13.44 13.68 9.91
CA LYS A 87 13.47 14.88 10.77
C LYS A 87 14.69 14.92 11.70
N GLU A 88 15.71 14.09 11.43
CA GLU A 88 16.96 14.05 12.19
C GLU A 88 16.78 13.80 13.70
N SER A 89 15.85 12.91 14.06
CA SER A 89 15.58 12.58 15.47
C SER A 89 16.83 12.08 16.21
N LYS A 90 16.99 12.51 17.47
CA LYS A 90 18.04 12.03 18.40
C LYS A 90 18.01 10.51 18.64
N HIS A 91 16.93 9.84 18.25
CA HIS A 91 16.77 8.38 18.38
C HIS A 91 16.93 7.64 17.05
N LYS A 92 17.61 8.22 16.05
CA LYS A 92 17.80 7.66 14.70
C LYS A 92 18.08 6.14 14.69
N ALA A 93 19.05 5.66 15.45
CA ALA A 93 19.39 4.23 15.51
C ALA A 93 18.24 3.32 15.98
N ARG A 94 17.36 3.82 16.87
CA ARG A 94 16.16 3.07 17.31
C ARG A 94 15.10 3.02 16.21
N TYR A 95 14.92 4.12 15.49
CA TYR A 95 13.98 4.16 14.36
C TYR A 95 14.47 3.32 13.18
N GLU A 96 15.77 3.31 12.87
CA GLU A 96 16.35 2.42 11.87
C GLU A 96 16.10 0.95 12.23
N LYS A 97 16.28 0.58 13.51
CA LYS A 97 15.94 -0.75 14.00
C LYS A 97 14.45 -1.07 13.82
N LEU A 98 13.54 -0.12 14.06
CA LEU A 98 12.11 -0.32 13.82
C LEU A 98 11.83 -0.55 12.34
N VAL A 99 12.39 0.26 11.44
CA VAL A 99 12.26 0.09 9.98
C VAL A 99 12.73 -1.28 9.55
N THR A 100 13.90 -1.73 9.99
CA THR A 100 14.41 -3.07 9.63
C THR A 100 13.50 -4.19 10.13
N ARG A 101 12.96 -4.07 11.35
CA ARG A 101 12.09 -5.10 11.93
C ARG A 101 10.71 -5.13 11.28
N SER A 102 10.11 -3.98 10.97
CA SER A 102 8.85 -3.91 10.23
C SER A 102 9.01 -4.44 8.81
N LEU A 103 10.13 -4.13 8.15
CA LEU A 103 10.42 -4.57 6.78
C LEU A 103 10.44 -6.10 6.67
N TYR A 104 11.05 -6.82 7.62
CA TYR A 104 11.00 -8.29 7.64
C TYR A 104 9.57 -8.82 7.73
N GLY A 105 8.73 -8.21 8.56
CA GLY A 105 7.33 -8.62 8.68
C GLY A 105 6.54 -8.35 7.39
N ASN A 106 6.74 -7.17 6.79
CA ASN A 106 6.09 -6.77 5.54
C ASN A 106 6.48 -7.72 4.39
N ILE A 107 7.77 -7.99 4.19
CA ILE A 107 8.26 -8.88 3.12
C ILE A 107 7.69 -10.31 3.28
N ASN A 108 7.69 -10.84 4.49
CA ASN A 108 7.20 -12.20 4.75
C ASN A 108 5.69 -12.33 4.51
N ALA A 109 4.94 -11.26 4.78
CA ALA A 109 3.49 -11.26 4.61
C ALA A 109 3.05 -10.94 3.16
N SER A 110 3.77 -10.08 2.45
CA SER A 110 3.44 -9.66 1.08
C SER A 110 3.70 -10.75 0.03
N ARG A 111 4.56 -11.75 0.32
CA ARG A 111 4.91 -12.86 -0.59
C ARG A 111 5.23 -12.33 -2.01
N ASN A 112 4.44 -12.72 -3.01
CA ASN A 112 4.53 -12.20 -4.38
C ASN A 112 3.83 -10.84 -4.48
N SER A 113 4.62 -9.79 -4.55
CA SER A 113 4.21 -8.48 -5.06
C SER A 113 4.41 -8.50 -6.57
N ALA A 114 3.45 -9.08 -7.29
CA ALA A 114 3.36 -8.92 -8.76
C ALA A 114 2.59 -7.65 -9.07
#